data_AF-A0A800BMQ6-F1
#
_entry.id   AF-A0A800BMQ6-F1
#
_cell.length_a   1.000
_cell.length_b   1.000
_cell.length_c   1.000
_cell.angle_alpha   90.00
_cell.angle_beta   90.00
_cell.angle_gamma   90.00
#
_symmetry.space_group_name_H-M   'P 1'
#
loop_
_entity.id
_entity.type
_entity.pdbx_description
1 polymer ?
#
loop_
_entity_poly.entity_id
_entity_poly.type
_entity_poly.pdbx_seq_one_letter_code
_entity_poly.pdbx_strand_id
1 'polypeptide(L)'
;MDAWQQKREQRRKKALEEHQRLHRLFKEDRFAFDKWRKQAIRDLIESAPDSELRAKLWKQQKEWDRKMKGAGSPQNRFVLAKTFFWAHFFEKWMPAIEEFRQLLEPTKK
;
A
#
# COMPACT_ATOMS: atom_id res chain seq x y z
N MET A 1 -3.05 26.24 -22.45
CA MET A 1 -3.43 25.19 -21.49
C MET A 1 -4.63 25.67 -20.71
N ASP A 2 -5.71 24.89 -20.67
CA ASP A 2 -6.92 25.24 -19.92
C ASP A 2 -6.62 25.36 -18.42
N ALA A 3 -7.28 26.31 -17.75
CA ALA A 3 -7.12 26.56 -16.31
C ALA A 3 -7.39 25.31 -15.45
N TRP A 4 -8.24 24.39 -15.93
CA TRP A 4 -8.48 23.10 -15.28
C TRP A 4 -7.27 22.17 -15.35
N GLN A 5 -6.59 22.10 -16.50
CA GLN A 5 -5.39 21.27 -16.67
C GLN A 5 -4.24 21.79 -15.80
N GLN A 6 -4.06 23.11 -15.70
CA GLN A 6 -3.06 23.70 -14.81
C GLN A 6 -3.35 23.39 -13.32
N LYS A 7 -4.59 23.52 -12.87
CA LYS A 7 -4.99 23.16 -11.49
C LYS A 7 -4.82 21.67 -11.20
N ARG A 8 -5.07 20.80 -12.19
CA ARG A 8 -4.85 19.36 -12.05
C ARG A 8 -3.35 19.05 -11.92
N GLU A 9 -2.52 19.66 -12.74
CA GLU A 9 -1.07 19.44 -12.71
C GLU A 9 -0.45 19.96 -11.40
N GLN A 10 -0.90 21.12 -10.91
CA GLN A 10 -0.47 21.64 -9.60
C GLN A 10 -0.83 20.70 -8.44
N ARG A 11 -2.05 20.13 -8.45
CA ARG A 11 -2.47 19.14 -7.43
C ARG A 11 -1.62 17.88 -7.50
N ARG A 12 -1.34 17.41 -8.72
CA ARG A 12 -0.49 16.24 -8.95
C ARG A 12 0.93 16.48 -8.43
N LYS A 13 1.54 17.62 -8.77
CA LYS A 13 2.89 17.97 -8.31
C LYS A 13 2.98 18.02 -6.79
N LYS A 14 2.04 18.71 -6.13
CA LYS A 14 1.96 18.76 -4.66
C LYS A 14 1.80 17.38 -4.03
N ALA A 15 0.92 16.54 -4.59
CA ALA A 15 0.74 15.17 -4.09
C ALA A 15 2.02 14.34 -4.23
N LEU A 16 2.76 14.52 -5.33
CA LEU A 16 4.00 13.79 -5.60
C LEU A 16 5.14 14.24 -4.67
N GLU A 17 5.27 15.54 -4.44
CA GLU A 17 6.24 16.13 -3.50
C GLU A 17 5.96 15.65 -2.07
N GLU A 18 4.70 15.68 -1.63
CA GLU A 18 4.33 15.20 -0.31
C GLU A 18 4.57 13.68 -0.16
N HIS A 19 4.22 12.89 -1.19
CA HIS A 19 4.54 11.46 -1.20
C HIS A 19 6.04 11.20 -1.05
N GLN A 20 6.89 11.94 -1.77
CA GLN A 20 8.34 11.82 -1.66
C GLN A 20 8.84 12.16 -0.25
N ARG A 21 8.32 13.25 0.35
CA ARG A 21 8.65 13.68 1.71
C ARG A 21 8.29 12.58 2.72
N LEU A 22 7.08 12.04 2.63
CA LEU A 22 6.59 11.00 3.53
C LEU A 22 7.32 9.68 3.37
N HIS A 23 7.66 9.30 2.13
CA HIS A 23 8.45 8.11 1.86
C HIS A 23 9.87 8.24 2.43
N ARG A 24 10.49 9.42 2.32
CA ARG A 24 11.80 9.69 2.94
C ARG A 24 11.69 9.58 4.46
N LEU A 25 10.69 10.22 5.06
CA LEU A 25 10.42 10.13 6.50
C LEU A 25 10.21 8.69 6.96
N PHE A 26 9.46 7.88 6.21
CA PHE A 26 9.24 6.46 6.54
C PHE A 26 10.54 5.64 6.56
N LYS A 27 11.47 5.90 5.63
CA LYS A 27 12.75 5.19 5.53
C LYS A 27 13.76 5.64 6.58
N GLU A 28 13.84 6.95 6.83
CA GLU A 28 14.90 7.55 7.64
C GLU A 28 14.48 7.68 9.11
N ASP A 29 13.25 8.07 9.40
CA ASP A 29 12.72 8.22 10.77
C ASP A 29 11.29 7.69 10.86
N ARG A 30 11.21 6.39 11.12
CA ARG A 30 9.94 5.67 11.26
C ARG A 30 9.07 6.21 12.40
N PHE A 31 9.66 6.74 13.48
CA PHE A 31 8.90 7.26 14.60
C PHE A 31 8.24 8.60 14.25
N ALA A 32 9.01 9.51 13.64
CA ALA A 32 8.46 10.78 13.15
C ALA A 32 7.38 10.55 12.08
N PHE A 33 7.56 9.56 11.20
CA PHE A 33 6.53 9.16 10.25
C PHE A 33 5.23 8.71 10.94
N ASP A 34 5.33 7.84 11.94
CA ASP A 34 4.13 7.34 12.64
C ASP A 34 3.43 8.45 13.44
N LYS A 35 4.19 9.40 14.01
CA LYS A 35 3.63 10.59 14.65
C LYS A 35 2.86 11.45 13.65
N TRP A 36 3.47 11.75 12.49
CA TRP A 36 2.82 12.50 11.43
C TRP A 36 1.55 11.80 10.94
N ARG A 37 1.61 10.49 10.70
CA ARG A 37 0.46 9.67 10.25
C ARG A 37 -0.70 9.77 11.22
N LYS A 38 -0.45 9.62 12.52
CA LYS A 38 -1.49 9.73 13.56
C LYS A 38 -2.10 11.13 13.59
N GLN A 39 -1.28 12.17 13.45
CA GLN A 39 -1.78 13.55 13.41
C GLN A 39 -2.64 13.80 12.18
N ALA A 40 -2.20 13.38 10.98
CA ALA A 40 -2.96 13.55 9.75
C ALA A 40 -4.33 12.83 9.80
N ILE A 41 -4.38 11.63 10.38
CA ILE A 41 -5.64 10.90 10.60
C ILE A 41 -6.53 11.66 11.58
N ARG A 42 -5.97 12.15 12.69
CA ARG A 42 -6.72 12.95 13.67
C ARG A 42 -7.31 14.19 13.02
N ASP A 43 -6.50 14.96 12.29
CA ASP A 43 -6.95 16.20 11.64
C ASP A 43 -8.07 15.93 10.63
N LEU A 44 -7.94 14.84 9.85
CA LEU A 44 -8.99 14.40 8.94
C LEU A 44 -10.30 14.07 9.68
N ILE A 45 -10.22 13.28 10.75
CA ILE A 45 -11.40 12.91 11.53
C ILE A 45 -12.02 14.15 12.17
N GLU A 46 -11.24 15.01 12.80
CA GLU A 46 -11.76 16.22 13.47
C GLU A 46 -12.30 17.27 12.49
N SER A 47 -11.88 17.25 11.22
CA SER A 47 -12.45 18.11 10.17
C SER A 47 -13.88 17.72 9.74
N ALA A 48 -14.38 16.56 10.17
CA ALA A 48 -15.74 16.14 9.84
C ALA A 48 -16.80 17.04 10.53
N PRO A 49 -17.89 17.39 9.83
CA PRO A 49 -18.80 18.46 10.24
C PRO A 49 -19.61 18.15 11.50
N ASP A 50 -20.00 16.90 11.73
CA ASP A 50 -20.86 16.50 12.85
C ASP A 50 -20.16 15.54 13.83
N SER A 51 -20.65 15.50 15.06
CA SER A 51 -20.05 14.69 16.14
C SER A 51 -20.29 13.18 15.97
N GLU A 52 -21.37 12.78 15.31
CA GLU A 52 -21.71 11.37 15.13
C GLU A 52 -20.78 10.71 14.10
N LEU A 53 -20.54 11.39 12.98
CA LEU A 53 -19.57 11.01 11.96
C LEU A 53 -18.16 10.95 12.55
N ARG A 54 -17.77 11.93 13.38
CA ARG A 54 -16.49 11.90 14.11
C ARG A 54 -16.36 10.65 14.98
N ALA A 55 -17.40 10.33 15.75
CA ALA A 55 -17.42 9.13 16.59
C ALA A 55 -17.31 7.84 15.76
N LYS A 56 -18.01 7.77 14.62
CA LYS A 56 -17.95 6.65 13.69
C LYS A 56 -16.56 6.47 13.07
N LEU A 57 -15.94 7.55 12.61
CA LEU A 57 -14.59 7.53 12.04
C LEU A 57 -13.55 7.11 13.09
N TRP A 58 -13.66 7.63 14.32
CA TRP A 58 -12.80 7.20 15.42
C TRP A 58 -12.97 5.72 15.76
N LYS A 59 -14.20 5.18 15.71
CA LYS A 59 -14.44 3.75 15.90
C LYS A 59 -13.76 2.92 14.81
N GLN A 60 -13.91 3.31 13.54
CA GLN A 60 -13.25 2.65 12.41
C GLN A 60 -11.73 2.67 12.55
N GLN A 61 -11.15 3.82 12.93
CA GLN A 61 -9.71 3.94 13.13
C GLN A 61 -9.22 3.03 14.26
N LYS A 62 -9.93 2.94 15.39
CA LYS A 62 -9.57 2.03 16.50
C LYS A 62 -9.64 0.56 16.08
N GLU A 63 -10.67 0.19 15.32
CA GLU A 63 -10.79 -1.17 14.79
C GLU A 63 -9.64 -1.52 13.84
N TRP A 64 -9.26 -0.56 12.99
CA TRP A 64 -8.12 -0.70 12.10
C TRP A 64 -6.80 -0.87 12.87
N ASP A 65 -6.53 0.01 13.84
CA ASP A 65 -5.32 -0.07 14.66
C ASP A 65 -5.24 -1.40 15.44
N ARG A 66 -6.38 -1.90 15.93
CA ARG A 66 -6.47 -3.23 16.56
C ARG A 66 -6.09 -4.35 15.59
N LYS A 67 -6.61 -4.33 14.36
CA LYS A 67 -6.29 -5.33 13.32
C LYS A 67 -4.81 -5.26 12.92
N MET A 68 -4.27 -4.05 12.80
CA MET A 68 -2.89 -3.82 12.35
C MET A 68 -1.84 -4.08 13.42
N LYS A 69 -2.20 -4.09 14.71
CA LYS A 69 -1.28 -4.40 15.84
C LYS A 69 -0.50 -5.72 15.65
N GLY A 70 -1.06 -6.68 14.92
CA GLY A 70 -0.41 -7.96 14.58
C GLY A 70 0.00 -8.12 13.12
N ALA A 71 -0.23 -7.13 12.25
CA ALA A 71 0.02 -7.26 10.80
C ALA A 71 1.50 -7.56 10.47
N GLY A 72 2.44 -7.08 11.30
CA GLY A 72 3.87 -7.38 11.19
C GLY A 72 4.34 -8.64 11.94
N SER A 73 3.43 -9.44 12.50
CA SER A 73 3.80 -10.66 13.23
C SER A 73 4.56 -11.64 12.32
N PRO A 74 5.46 -12.47 12.88
CA PRO A 74 6.16 -13.51 12.10
C PRO A 74 5.19 -14.40 11.31
N GLN A 75 4.05 -14.76 11.91
CA GLN A 75 3.02 -15.57 11.26
C GLN A 75 2.40 -14.89 10.04
N ASN A 76 2.01 -13.61 10.15
CA ASN A 76 1.42 -12.89 9.03
C ASN A 76 2.44 -12.65 7.90
N ARG A 77 3.70 -12.39 8.25
CA ARG A 77 4.79 -12.30 7.28
C ARG A 77 5.02 -13.62 6.54
N PHE A 78 4.93 -14.75 7.25
CA PHE A 78 5.05 -16.08 6.65
C PHE A 78 3.88 -16.40 5.69
N VAL A 79 2.65 -16.05 6.07
CA VAL A 79 1.48 -16.19 5.20
C VAL A 79 1.65 -15.35 3.93
N LEU A 80 2.06 -14.09 4.06
CA LEU A 80 2.35 -13.23 2.90
C LEU A 80 3.45 -13.80 2.01
N ALA A 81 4.53 -14.31 2.59
CA ALA A 81 5.63 -14.93 1.85
C ALA A 81 5.13 -16.15 1.04
N LYS A 82 4.27 -17.00 1.63
CA LYS A 82 3.63 -18.11 0.90
C LYS A 82 2.77 -17.61 -0.26
N THR A 83 1.95 -16.59 -0.04
CA THR A 83 1.11 -16.02 -1.09
C THR A 83 1.96 -15.50 -2.25
N PHE A 84 3.01 -14.73 -1.98
CA PHE A 84 3.90 -14.22 -3.01
C PHE A 84 4.68 -15.32 -3.74
N PHE A 85 5.16 -16.32 -3.00
CA PHE A 85 5.83 -17.47 -3.57
C PHE A 85 4.93 -18.19 -4.58
N TRP A 86 3.71 -18.55 -4.17
CA TRP A 86 2.80 -19.30 -5.04
C TRP A 86 2.31 -18.47 -6.21
N ALA A 87 2.02 -17.18 -6.01
CA ALA A 87 1.68 -16.28 -7.11
C ALA A 87 2.80 -16.24 -8.16
N HIS A 88 4.05 -16.04 -7.74
CA HIS A 88 5.19 -15.99 -8.65
C HIS A 88 5.47 -17.34 -9.32
N PHE A 89 5.31 -18.44 -8.58
CA PHE A 89 5.44 -19.78 -9.12
C PHE A 89 4.46 -20.04 -10.26
N PHE A 90 3.16 -19.80 -10.04
CA PHE A 90 2.12 -20.06 -11.04
C PHE A 90 2.12 -19.05 -12.18
N GLU A 91 2.40 -17.78 -11.91
CA GLU A 91 2.29 -16.72 -12.92
C GLU A 91 3.57 -16.55 -13.75
N LYS A 92 4.73 -16.97 -13.24
CA LYS A 92 6.03 -16.73 -13.89
C LYS A 92 6.82 -18.01 -14.14
N TRP A 93 7.07 -18.80 -13.10
CA TRP A 93 7.97 -19.95 -13.23
C TRP A 93 7.35 -21.10 -14.01
N MET A 94 6.10 -21.47 -13.69
CA MET A 94 5.42 -22.57 -14.36
C MET A 94 5.25 -22.34 -15.87
N PRO A 95 4.83 -21.15 -16.36
CA PRO A 95 4.84 -20.85 -17.79
C PRO A 95 6.24 -20.94 -18.41
N ALA A 96 7.26 -20.36 -17.76
CA ALA A 96 8.63 -20.41 -18.28
C ALA A 96 9.18 -21.84 -18.36
N ILE A 97 8.88 -22.68 -17.37
CA ILE A 97 9.27 -24.11 -17.38
C ILE A 97 8.58 -24.83 -18.53
N GLU A 98 7.30 -24.57 -18.80
CA GLU A 98 6.58 -25.17 -19.92
C GLU A 98 7.13 -24.70 -21.27
N GLU A 99 7.48 -23.42 -21.40
CA GLU A 99 8.18 -22.89 -22.59
C GLU A 99 9.51 -23.63 -22.81
N PHE A 100 10.32 -23.79 -21.77
CA PHE A 100 11.58 -24.54 -21.87
C PHE A 100 11.35 -26.00 -22.22
N ARG A 101 10.29 -26.62 -21.68
CA ARG A 101 9.92 -28.00 -22.02
C ARG A 101 9.57 -28.15 -23.50
N GLN A 102 8.77 -27.24 -24.05
CA GLN A 102 8.42 -27.24 -25.47
C GLN A 102 9.63 -27.04 -26.38
N LEU A 103 10.64 -26.28 -25.95
CA LEU A 103 11.90 -26.11 -26.68
C LEU A 103 12.78 -27.37 -26.65
N LEU A 104 12.68 -28.17 -25.59
CA LEU A 104 13.53 -29.35 -25.36
C LEU A 104 12.91 -30.66 -25.83
N GLU A 105 11.59 -30.74 -26.00
CA GLU A 105 10.92 -31.90 -26.61
C GLU A 105 10.92 -31.75 -28.14
N PRO A 106 11.78 -32.47 -28.90
CA PRO A 106 11.68 -32.46 -30.34
C PRO A 106 10.31 -33.05 -30.70
N THR A 107 9.52 -32.31 -31.49
CA THR A 107 8.29 -32.81 -32.11
C THR A 107 8.59 -34.17 -32.71
N LYS A 108 8.09 -35.24 -32.08
CA LYS A 108 8.05 -36.57 -32.68
C LYS A 108 7.15 -36.46 -33.91
N LYS A 109 7.77 -36.23 -35.08
CA LYS A 109 7.19 -36.53 -36.38
C LYS A 109 7.46 -37.99 -36.71
#